data_AF-A0A522UBA4-F1
#
_entry.id   AF-A0A522UBA4-F1
#
_cell.length_a   1.000
_cell.length_b   1.000
_cell.length_c   1.000
_cell.angle_alpha   90.00
_cell.angle_beta   90.00
_cell.angle_gamma   90.00
#
_symmetry.space_group_name_H-M   'P 1'
#
loop_
_entity.id
_entity.type
_entity.pdbx_description
1 polymer ?
#
loop_
_entity_poly.entity_id
_entity_poly.type
_entity_poly.pdbx_seq_one_letter_code
_entity_poly.pdbx_strand_id
1 'polypeptide(L)'
;RTGNYTNVADFTHEVKIEVYQGEGEMAKDNEHLGDFFISVEPMPAFQDRVDVSFEVGKEFGILNVTAVEKISGNQRSVKMEARSRLSKKEKNKWMKKLFGQESIEVSVTNISTRDALTLYLNPGQTIMNLKTELEQKGLMCGTDNIFFDDIELKDTQRISEAKITGGSTLEIRQK
;
A
#
# COMPACT_ATOMS: atom_id res chain seq x y z
N ARG A 1 -2.58 -13.81 -6.25
CA ARG A 1 -2.36 -15.29 -6.33
C ARG A 1 -2.80 -15.88 -5.00
N THR A 2 -3.38 -17.08 -5.02
CA THR A 2 -3.79 -17.80 -3.81
C THR A 2 -2.90 -19.01 -3.62
N GLY A 3 -2.46 -19.25 -2.38
CA GLY A 3 -1.75 -20.46 -1.97
C GLY A 3 -2.47 -21.11 -0.81
N ASN A 4 -2.47 -22.44 -0.78
CA ASN A 4 -3.08 -23.24 0.27
C ASN A 4 -1.98 -23.64 1.27
N TYR A 5 -2.27 -23.48 2.56
CA TYR A 5 -1.32 -23.78 3.62
C TYR A 5 -1.97 -24.66 4.69
N THR A 6 -1.15 -25.50 5.33
CA THR A 6 -1.54 -26.40 6.41
C THR A 6 -0.53 -26.30 7.56
N ASN A 7 -0.95 -26.69 8.76
CA ASN A 7 -0.06 -26.80 9.90
C ASN A 7 0.44 -28.26 10.05
N VAL A 8 1.67 -28.38 10.54
CA VAL A 8 2.32 -29.68 10.82
C VAL A 8 1.96 -30.19 12.22
N ALA A 9 1.39 -29.34 13.08
CA ALA A 9 0.96 -29.69 14.43
C ALA A 9 -0.56 -29.95 14.53
N ASP A 10 -0.93 -30.92 15.36
CA ASP A 10 -2.33 -31.25 15.67
C ASP A 10 -2.98 -30.17 16.54
N PHE A 11 -4.30 -30.00 16.38
CA PHE A 11 -5.19 -29.20 17.25
C PHE A 11 -4.71 -27.78 17.56
N THR A 12 -4.04 -27.15 16.60
CA THR A 12 -3.63 -25.74 16.70
C THR A 12 -4.85 -24.84 16.61
N HIS A 13 -4.88 -23.79 17.43
CA HIS A 13 -6.02 -22.86 17.50
C HIS A 13 -5.79 -21.59 16.68
N GLU A 14 -4.55 -21.33 16.28
CA GLU A 14 -4.17 -20.18 15.48
C GLU A 14 -3.01 -20.53 14.53
N VAL A 15 -2.97 -19.84 13.40
CA VAL A 15 -1.87 -19.90 12.44
C VAL A 15 -1.26 -18.51 12.32
N LYS A 16 0.06 -18.42 12.49
CA LYS A 16 0.84 -17.21 12.22
C LYS A 16 1.19 -17.16 10.74
N ILE A 17 0.89 -16.05 10.09
CA ILE A 17 1.24 -15.77 8.70
C ILE A 17 2.26 -14.64 8.72
N GLU A 18 3.46 -14.94 8.23
CA GLU A 18 4.54 -13.97 8.07
C GLU A 18 4.71 -13.65 6.58
N VAL A 19 4.77 -12.36 6.25
CA VAL A 19 4.80 -11.88 4.87
C VAL A 19 6.15 -11.24 4.59
N TYR A 20 6.81 -11.70 3.52
CA TYR A 20 8.12 -11.23 3.10
C TYR A 20 8.09 -10.75 1.64
N GLN A 21 8.98 -9.83 1.30
CA GLN A 21 9.18 -9.31 -0.05
C GLN A 21 10.66 -9.35 -0.44
N GLY A 22 10.96 -9.92 -1.61
CA GLY A 22 12.29 -9.92 -2.21
C GLY A 22 12.46 -11.02 -3.26
N GLU A 23 13.68 -11.18 -3.76
CA GLU A 23 14.05 -12.20 -4.75
C GLU A 23 14.83 -13.38 -4.15
N GLY A 24 15.11 -13.34 -2.84
CA GLY A 24 15.79 -14.41 -2.13
C GLY A 24 14.92 -15.66 -2.01
N GLU A 25 15.53 -16.84 -2.07
CA GLU A 25 14.83 -18.12 -1.96
C GLU A 25 14.35 -18.39 -0.54
N MET A 26 15.08 -17.92 0.49
CA MET A 26 14.72 -18.10 1.89
C MET A 26 14.14 -16.82 2.50
N ALA A 27 13.20 -16.96 3.44
CA ALA A 27 12.55 -15.82 4.10
C ALA A 27 13.54 -14.84 4.76
N LYS A 28 14.61 -15.36 5.39
CA LYS A 28 15.66 -14.58 6.03
C LYS A 28 16.45 -13.66 5.08
N ASP A 29 16.44 -13.95 3.79
CA ASP A 29 17.16 -13.18 2.76
C ASP A 29 16.26 -12.09 2.15
N ASN A 30 14.99 -12.04 2.58
CA ASN A 30 13.97 -11.11 2.09
C ASN A 30 13.56 -10.12 3.17
N GLU A 31 12.93 -9.03 2.76
CA GLU A 31 12.42 -8.01 3.68
C GLU A 31 11.12 -8.46 4.32
N HIS A 32 11.05 -8.44 5.66
CA HIS A 32 9.82 -8.73 6.39
C HIS A 32 8.86 -7.53 6.33
N LEU A 33 7.67 -7.75 5.78
CA LEU A 33 6.63 -6.73 5.69
C LEU A 33 5.75 -6.68 6.94
N GLY A 34 5.57 -7.81 7.60
CA GLY A 34 4.76 -7.95 8.80
C GLY A 34 4.11 -9.32 8.92
N ASP A 35 3.46 -9.52 10.05
CA ASP A 35 2.81 -10.77 10.40
C ASP A 35 1.43 -10.56 11.03
N PHE A 36 0.59 -11.59 10.92
CA PHE A 36 -0.71 -11.62 11.57
C PHE A 36 -1.17 -13.05 11.85
N PHE A 37 -2.15 -13.18 12.74
CA PHE A 37 -2.67 -14.47 13.20
C PHE A 37 -4.08 -14.70 12.68
N ILE A 38 -4.43 -15.91 12.28
CA ILE A 38 -5.82 -16.29 12.00
C ILE A 38 -6.21 -17.45 12.90
N SER A 39 -7.36 -17.35 13.56
CA SER A 39 -7.90 -18.44 14.35
C SER A 39 -8.39 -19.56 13.45
N VAL A 40 -8.08 -20.80 13.81
CA VAL A 40 -8.47 -22.00 13.08
C VAL A 40 -9.14 -23.01 14.00
N GLU A 41 -10.06 -23.80 13.47
CA GLU A 41 -10.68 -24.87 14.23
C GLU A 41 -9.64 -25.98 14.54
N PRO A 42 -9.59 -26.48 15.79
CA PRO A 42 -8.66 -27.55 16.15
C PRO A 42 -8.94 -28.85 15.38
N MET A 43 -7.99 -29.29 14.56
CA MET A 43 -8.09 -30.52 13.77
C MET A 43 -6.76 -31.29 13.70
N PRO A 44 -6.77 -32.58 13.27
CA PRO A 44 -5.55 -33.35 12.97
C PRO A 44 -4.69 -32.70 11.88
N ALA A 45 -3.37 -32.80 11.99
CA ALA A 45 -2.39 -32.19 11.10
C ALA A 45 -2.57 -32.59 9.62
N PHE A 46 -1.96 -31.82 8.72
CA PHE A 46 -1.88 -32.09 7.27
C PHE A 46 -3.19 -31.99 6.48
N GLN A 47 -4.21 -31.33 7.01
CA GLN A 47 -5.38 -30.91 6.23
C GLN A 47 -5.19 -29.47 5.74
N ASP A 48 -5.47 -29.18 4.47
CA ASP A 48 -5.45 -27.81 3.94
C ASP A 48 -6.44 -26.93 4.72
N ARG A 49 -5.92 -25.99 5.51
CA ARG A 49 -6.72 -25.22 6.46
C ARG A 49 -6.94 -23.79 6.02
N VAL A 50 -5.92 -23.17 5.44
CA VAL A 50 -5.93 -21.71 5.20
C VAL A 50 -5.57 -21.41 3.76
N ASP A 51 -6.46 -20.70 3.07
CA ASP A 51 -6.17 -20.07 1.78
C ASP A 51 -5.64 -18.67 2.03
N VAL A 52 -4.43 -18.40 1.56
CA VAL A 52 -3.82 -17.08 1.63
C VAL A 52 -3.78 -16.48 0.23
N SER A 53 -4.45 -15.34 0.08
CA SER A 53 -4.54 -14.59 -1.16
C SER A 53 -3.81 -13.27 -1.04
N PHE A 54 -3.03 -12.96 -2.07
CA PHE A 54 -2.27 -11.72 -2.19
C PHE A 54 -2.84 -10.86 -3.32
N GLU A 55 -3.21 -9.63 -2.98
CA GLU A 55 -3.69 -8.61 -3.90
C GLU A 55 -2.83 -7.35 -3.77
N VAL A 56 -2.35 -6.83 -4.90
CA VAL A 56 -1.67 -5.53 -4.94
C VAL A 56 -2.75 -4.46 -4.83
N GLY A 57 -2.66 -3.62 -3.80
CA GLY A 57 -3.60 -2.54 -3.56
C GLY A 57 -3.59 -1.51 -4.69
N LYS A 58 -4.64 -0.68 -4.73
CA LYS A 58 -4.70 0.48 -5.65
C LYS A 58 -3.61 1.51 -5.35
N GLU A 59 -3.18 1.56 -4.09
CA GLU A 59 -2.14 2.44 -3.57
C GLU A 59 -0.75 1.81 -3.78
N PHE A 60 0.22 2.68 -4.07
CA PHE A 60 1.55 2.25 -4.48
C PHE A 60 2.32 1.64 -3.29
N GLY A 61 2.75 0.38 -3.44
CA GLY A 61 3.53 -0.31 -2.40
C GLY A 61 2.69 -0.93 -1.28
N ILE A 62 1.36 -1.01 -1.44
CA ILE A 62 0.48 -1.70 -0.50
C ILE A 62 0.12 -3.09 -1.03
N LEU A 63 0.34 -4.10 -0.21
CA LEU A 63 -0.07 -5.49 -0.42
C LEU A 63 -1.21 -5.82 0.54
N ASN A 64 -2.37 -6.17 0.01
CA ASN A 64 -3.46 -6.73 0.79
C ASN A 64 -3.25 -8.24 0.87
N VAL A 65 -3.12 -8.76 2.09
CA VAL A 65 -3.02 -10.20 2.36
C VAL A 65 -4.26 -10.64 3.08
N THR A 66 -4.98 -11.60 2.47
CA THR A 66 -6.22 -12.15 3.02
C THR A 66 -6.02 -13.62 3.28
N ALA A 67 -6.25 -14.04 4.53
CA ALA A 67 -6.27 -15.43 4.93
C ALA A 67 -7.72 -15.86 5.21
N VAL A 68 -8.12 -17.00 4.68
CA VAL A 68 -9.44 -17.60 4.89
C VAL A 68 -9.24 -19.03 5.39
N GLU A 69 -9.78 -19.34 6.56
CA GLU A 69 -9.85 -20.70 7.07
C GLU A 69 -11.05 -21.42 6.44
N LYS A 70 -10.82 -22.61 5.86
CA LYS A 70 -11.77 -23.27 4.95
C LYS A 70 -13.00 -23.84 5.62
N ILE A 71 -12.93 -24.19 6.90
CA ILE A 71 -13.97 -24.98 7.58
C ILE A 71 -14.99 -24.06 8.23
N SER A 72 -14.51 -23.16 9.09
CA SER A 72 -15.32 -22.13 9.74
C SER A 72 -15.66 -20.96 8.81
N GLY A 73 -14.89 -20.77 7.73
CA GLY A 73 -15.00 -19.59 6.87
C GLY A 73 -14.43 -18.32 7.50
N ASN A 74 -13.75 -18.42 8.66
CA ASN A 74 -13.13 -17.29 9.32
C ASN A 74 -12.12 -16.61 8.39
N GLN A 75 -12.16 -15.29 8.31
CA GLN A 75 -11.31 -14.51 7.42
C GLN A 75 -10.62 -13.38 8.18
N ARG A 76 -9.33 -13.19 7.87
CA ARG A 76 -8.57 -12.01 8.30
C ARG A 76 -7.85 -11.39 7.12
N SER A 77 -8.02 -10.08 6.94
CA SER A 77 -7.32 -9.31 5.91
C SER A 77 -6.47 -8.23 6.56
N VAL A 78 -5.23 -8.10 6.10
CA VAL A 78 -4.26 -7.13 6.62
C VAL A 78 -3.57 -6.43 5.46
N LYS A 79 -3.45 -5.10 5.58
CA LYS A 79 -2.68 -4.26 4.66
C LYS A 79 -1.22 -4.25 5.10
N MET A 80 -0.32 -4.58 4.18
CA MET A 80 1.12 -4.59 4.41
C MET A 80 1.77 -3.56 3.49
N GLU A 81 2.52 -2.63 4.08
CA GLU A 81 3.27 -1.61 3.34
C GLU A 81 4.70 -2.10 3.07
N ALA A 82 5.14 -2.01 1.83
CA ALA A 82 6.54 -2.17 1.47
C ALA A 82 7.33 -0.98 2.02
N ARG A 83 7.96 -1.14 3.20
CA ARG A 83 8.64 -0.07 3.94
C ARG A 83 9.92 0.44 3.27
N SER A 84 10.36 -0.18 2.17
CA SER A 84 11.69 0.02 1.61
C SER A 84 11.67 -0.08 0.08
N ARG A 85 12.19 0.99 -0.55
CA ARG A 85 12.98 0.92 -1.79
C ARG A 85 12.30 0.37 -3.05
N LEU A 86 11.20 0.96 -3.47
CA LEU A 86 10.96 0.99 -4.93
C LEU A 86 11.71 2.19 -5.50
N SER A 87 12.77 1.92 -6.25
CA SER A 87 13.47 2.96 -7.03
C SER A 87 12.48 3.61 -8.01
N LYS A 88 12.71 4.87 -8.41
CA LYS A 88 11.89 5.55 -9.43
C LYS A 88 11.64 4.69 -10.67
N LYS A 89 12.64 3.90 -11.08
CA LYS A 89 12.56 2.96 -12.21
C LYS A 89 11.55 1.84 -11.97
N GLU A 90 11.55 1.24 -10.79
CA GLU A 90 10.57 0.21 -10.42
C GLU A 90 9.19 0.81 -10.28
N LYS A 91 9.07 2.00 -9.68
CA LYS A 91 7.79 2.73 -9.61
C LYS A 91 7.18 2.95 -10.98
N ASN A 92 7.97 3.44 -11.92
CA ASN A 92 7.53 3.63 -13.30
C ASN A 92 7.20 2.31 -14.01
N LYS A 93 7.97 1.25 -13.79
CA LYS A 93 7.68 -0.08 -14.37
C LYS A 93 6.33 -0.61 -13.88
N TRP A 94 6.06 -0.51 -12.59
CA TRP A 94 4.80 -0.95 -11.98
C TRP A 94 3.61 -0.10 -12.42
N MET A 95 3.76 1.21 -12.40
CA MET A 95 2.76 2.16 -12.89
C MET A 95 2.40 1.93 -14.35
N LYS A 96 3.40 1.72 -15.21
CA LYS A 96 3.19 1.42 -16.62
C LYS A 96 2.47 0.08 -16.83
N LYS A 97 2.76 -0.92 -15.98
CA LYS A 97 2.10 -2.24 -16.03
C LYS A 97 0.64 -2.19 -15.55
N LEU A 98 0.35 -1.46 -14.48
CA LEU A 98 -0.98 -1.44 -13.84
C LEU A 98 -1.93 -0.43 -14.49
N PHE A 99 -1.42 0.76 -14.82
CA PHE A 99 -2.23 1.90 -15.25
C PHE A 99 -1.88 2.40 -16.66
N GLY A 100 -0.89 1.79 -17.32
CA GLY A 100 -0.47 2.21 -18.67
C GLY A 100 0.23 3.57 -18.73
N GLN A 101 0.55 4.16 -17.57
CA GLN A 101 1.12 5.52 -17.46
C GLN A 101 2.34 5.51 -16.53
N GLU A 102 3.21 6.51 -16.69
CA GLU A 102 4.36 6.70 -15.79
C GLU A 102 3.96 7.55 -14.58
N SER A 103 4.70 7.40 -13.47
CA SER A 103 4.47 8.24 -12.29
C SER A 103 4.99 9.65 -12.51
N ILE A 104 4.35 10.62 -11.87
CA ILE A 104 4.77 12.03 -11.88
C ILE A 104 5.51 12.30 -10.58
N GLU A 105 6.80 12.60 -10.68
CA GLU A 105 7.57 13.04 -9.51
C GLU A 105 7.21 14.48 -9.17
N VAL A 106 6.83 14.75 -7.92
CA VAL A 106 6.50 16.08 -7.43
C VAL A 106 7.17 16.33 -6.09
N SER A 107 7.40 17.60 -5.74
CA SER A 107 7.71 17.99 -4.38
C SER A 107 6.44 18.45 -3.69
N VAL A 108 6.09 17.90 -2.53
CA VAL A 108 4.97 18.38 -1.72
C VAL A 108 5.55 19.09 -0.52
N THR A 109 5.15 20.35 -0.32
CA THR A 109 5.65 21.19 0.78
C THR A 109 4.49 21.65 1.63
N ASN A 110 4.56 21.43 2.93
CA ASN A 110 3.63 22.05 3.88
C ASN A 110 4.21 23.40 4.30
N ILE A 111 3.53 24.49 3.93
CA ILE A 111 4.04 25.84 4.20
C ILE A 111 4.01 26.19 5.69
N SER A 112 3.11 25.56 6.45
CA SER A 112 2.91 25.83 7.87
C SER A 112 3.96 25.12 8.71
N THR A 113 4.24 23.84 8.42
CA THR A 113 5.21 23.03 9.17
C THR A 113 6.62 23.11 8.58
N ARG A 114 6.76 23.59 7.33
CA ARG A 114 8.00 23.59 6.52
C ARG A 114 8.53 22.20 6.20
N ASP A 115 7.69 21.18 6.34
CA ASP A 115 8.02 19.83 5.89
C ASP A 115 7.93 19.76 4.37
N ALA A 116 8.86 19.03 3.76
CA ALA A 116 8.85 18.79 2.33
C ALA A 116 9.11 17.30 2.05
N LEU A 117 8.39 16.75 1.08
CA LEU A 117 8.50 15.36 0.69
C LEU A 117 8.41 15.23 -0.83
N THR A 118 9.38 14.53 -1.43
CA THR A 118 9.30 14.14 -2.84
C THR A 118 8.41 12.90 -2.98
N LEU A 119 7.35 13.01 -3.78
CA LEU A 119 6.39 11.95 -4.04
C LEU A 119 6.36 11.56 -5.52
N TYR A 120 5.89 10.35 -5.78
CA TYR A 120 5.66 9.80 -7.12
C TYR A 120 4.17 9.52 -7.27
N LEU A 121 3.47 10.40 -7.98
CA LEU A 121 2.02 10.38 -8.07
C LEU A 121 1.54 9.55 -9.26
N ASN A 122 0.40 8.90 -9.07
CA ASN A 122 -0.34 8.29 -10.17
C ASN A 122 -1.17 9.36 -10.89
N PRO A 123 -0.98 9.61 -12.21
CA PRO A 123 -1.79 10.60 -12.94
C PRO A 123 -3.30 10.36 -12.84
N GLY A 124 -3.72 9.09 -12.71
CA GLY A 124 -5.12 8.72 -12.61
C GLY A 124 -5.75 8.85 -11.22
N GLN A 125 -4.97 9.09 -10.17
CA GLN A 125 -5.52 9.23 -8.80
C GLN A 125 -6.16 10.60 -8.59
N THR A 126 -7.10 10.65 -7.64
CA THR A 126 -7.77 11.90 -7.24
C THR A 126 -6.97 12.66 -6.19
N ILE A 127 -7.25 13.96 -6.05
CA ILE A 127 -6.68 14.80 -4.98
C ILE A 127 -7.11 14.28 -3.60
N MET A 128 -8.34 13.76 -3.45
CA MET A 128 -8.79 13.13 -2.20
C MET A 128 -7.90 11.95 -1.79
N ASN A 129 -7.53 11.08 -2.73
CA ASN A 129 -6.64 9.95 -2.45
C ASN A 129 -5.24 10.45 -2.06
N LEU A 130 -4.73 11.49 -2.73
CA LEU A 130 -3.46 12.12 -2.36
C LEU A 130 -3.50 12.74 -0.96
N LYS A 131 -4.60 13.44 -0.60
CA LYS A 131 -4.78 13.98 0.76
C LYS A 131 -4.72 12.87 1.81
N THR A 132 -5.45 11.77 1.57
CA THR A 132 -5.45 10.61 2.45
C THR A 132 -4.03 10.03 2.63
N GLU A 133 -3.25 9.91 1.55
CA GLU A 133 -1.86 9.44 1.61
C GLU A 133 -0.97 10.39 2.41
N LEU A 134 -1.11 11.70 2.22
CA LEU A 134 -0.34 12.72 2.92
C LEU A 134 -0.69 12.80 4.41
N GLU A 135 -1.96 12.60 4.79
CA GLU A 135 -2.42 12.50 6.18
C GLU A 135 -1.79 11.28 6.87
N GLN A 136 -1.80 10.12 6.23
CA GLN A 136 -1.17 8.90 6.76
C GLN A 136 0.35 9.08 6.93
N LYS A 137 0.99 9.86 6.06
CA LYS A 137 2.41 10.23 6.16
C LYS A 137 2.68 11.36 7.17
N GLY A 138 1.65 11.92 7.79
CA GLY A 138 1.77 13.00 8.77
C GLY A 138 2.20 14.35 8.19
N LEU A 139 2.11 14.54 6.86
CA LEU A 139 2.52 15.78 6.19
C LEU A 139 1.40 16.83 6.12
N MET A 140 0.16 16.43 6.36
CA MET A 140 -1.01 17.31 6.41
C MET A 140 -2.02 16.82 7.45
N CYS A 141 -2.95 17.69 7.85
CA CYS A 141 -4.14 17.34 8.62
C CYS A 141 -5.42 17.55 7.80
N GLY A 142 -6.54 16.94 8.22
CA GLY A 142 -7.79 16.93 7.43
C GLY A 142 -8.46 18.29 7.16
N THR A 143 -7.97 19.38 7.76
CA THR A 143 -8.40 20.75 7.44
C THR A 143 -7.56 21.42 6.35
N ASP A 144 -6.44 20.82 5.96
CA ASP A 144 -5.51 21.38 4.98
C ASP A 144 -5.98 21.14 3.54
N ASN A 145 -5.57 22.06 2.67
CA ASN A 145 -5.85 22.02 1.24
C ASN A 145 -4.55 21.97 0.42
N ILE A 146 -4.63 21.35 -0.76
CA ILE A 146 -3.50 21.21 -1.68
C ILE A 146 -3.65 22.25 -2.79
N PHE A 147 -2.57 22.97 -3.05
CA PHE A 147 -2.47 24.01 -4.06
C PHE A 147 -1.39 23.65 -5.10
N PHE A 148 -1.62 24.05 -6.34
CA PHE A 148 -0.63 24.02 -7.42
C PHE A 148 -0.74 25.33 -8.21
N ASP A 149 0.38 26.02 -8.43
CA ASP A 149 0.42 27.35 -9.06
C ASP A 149 -0.64 28.32 -8.46
N ASP A 150 -0.70 28.41 -7.13
CA ASP A 150 -1.67 29.20 -6.35
C ASP A 150 -3.16 28.83 -6.52
N ILE A 151 -3.47 27.75 -7.24
CA ILE A 151 -4.84 27.27 -7.44
C ILE A 151 -5.12 26.11 -6.47
N GLU A 152 -6.21 26.23 -5.69
CA GLU A 152 -6.71 25.14 -4.85
C GLU A 152 -7.20 23.98 -5.72
N LEU A 153 -6.68 22.78 -5.46
CA LEU A 153 -7.05 21.57 -6.18
C LEU A 153 -8.28 20.93 -5.54
N LYS A 154 -9.25 20.57 -6.37
CA LYS A 154 -10.52 19.97 -5.91
C LYS A 154 -10.33 18.50 -5.60
N ASP A 155 -10.94 18.02 -4.52
CA ASP A 155 -10.87 16.61 -4.08
C ASP A 155 -11.22 15.59 -5.17
N THR A 156 -12.19 15.92 -6.05
CA THR A 156 -12.64 15.05 -7.15
C THR A 156 -11.76 15.10 -8.40
N GLN A 157 -10.89 16.10 -8.51
CA GLN A 157 -10.01 16.29 -9.67
C GLN A 157 -8.94 15.22 -9.70
N ARG A 158 -8.56 14.75 -10.89
CA ARG A 158 -7.42 13.84 -11.06
C ARG A 158 -6.11 14.61 -11.21
N ILE A 159 -5.00 14.00 -10.81
CA ILE A 159 -3.66 14.58 -11.00
C ILE A 159 -3.42 14.95 -12.48
N SER A 160 -3.82 14.09 -13.41
CA SER A 160 -3.69 14.33 -14.86
C SER A 160 -4.48 15.55 -15.37
N GLU A 161 -5.53 15.95 -14.66
CA GLU A 161 -6.38 17.09 -15.05
C GLU A 161 -5.86 18.41 -14.46
N ALA A 162 -5.03 18.34 -13.43
CA ALA A 162 -4.49 19.50 -12.70
C ALA A 162 -3.27 20.14 -13.38
N LYS A 163 -2.89 19.70 -14.59
CA LYS A 163 -1.68 20.14 -15.31
C LYS A 163 -0.38 19.98 -14.50
N ILE A 164 -0.39 19.12 -13.49
CA ILE A 164 0.78 18.77 -12.70
C ILE A 164 1.70 17.92 -13.58
N THR A 165 2.99 18.26 -13.61
CA THR A 165 4.01 17.55 -14.41
C THR A 165 5.21 17.17 -13.56
N GLY A 166 6.15 16.42 -14.14
CA GLY A 166 7.35 15.98 -13.41
C GLY A 166 8.19 17.18 -12.97
N GLY A 167 8.47 17.27 -11.67
CA GLY A 167 9.17 18.39 -11.05
C GLY A 167 8.26 19.50 -10.51
N SER A 168 6.94 19.39 -10.67
CA SER A 168 5.99 20.33 -10.06
C SER A 168 6.11 20.34 -8.54
N THR A 169 5.83 21.51 -7.94
CA THR A 169 5.73 21.66 -6.48
C THR A 169 4.27 21.85 -6.09
N LEU A 170 3.78 21.02 -5.19
CA LEU A 170 2.47 21.14 -4.57
C LEU A 170 2.64 21.74 -3.17
N GLU A 171 1.71 22.62 -2.80
CA GLU A 171 1.73 23.27 -1.49
C GLU A 171 0.54 22.84 -0.66
N ILE A 172 0.80 22.40 0.56
CA ILE A 172 -0.23 22.17 1.57
C ILE A 172 -0.37 23.45 2.38
N ARG A 173 -1.57 24.03 2.39
CA ARG A 173 -1.90 25.25 3.12
C ARG A 173 -3.11 24.99 4.04
N GLN A 174 -3.09 25.59 5.23
CA GLN A 174 -4.27 25.63 6.10
C GLN A 174 -5.34 26.50 5.46
N LYS A 175 -6.60 26.09 5.61
CA LYS A 175 -7.77 26.84 5.15
C LYS A 175 -8.04 28.07 6.02
#